data_AF-A0A915Q817-F1
#
_entry.id   AF-A0A915Q817-F1
#
_cell.length_a   1.000
_cell.length_b   1.000
_cell.length_c   1.000
_cell.angle_alpha   90.00
_cell.angle_beta   90.00
_cell.angle_gamma   90.00
#
_symmetry.space_group_name_H-M   'P 1'
#
loop_
_entity.id
_entity.type
_entity.pdbx_description
1 polymer ?
#
loop_
_entity_poly.entity_id
_entity_poly.type
_entity_poly.pdbx_seq_one_letter_code
_entity_poly.pdbx_strand_id
1 'polypeptide(L)' 'MEKRHLGSHCVTFGRVQKVERLGATGFVVSFMDVRSAQKAHSSEPKFQGHQLRIAFHEQSKK' A
#
# COMPACT_ATOMS: atom_id res chain seq x y z
N MET A 1 12.95 7.30 6.81
CA MET A 1 13.18 7.53 5.37
C MET A 1 12.28 6.66 4.46
N GLU A 2 11.65 5.60 4.99
CA GLU A 2 10.79 4.66 4.21
C GLU A 2 9.47 5.22 3.66
N LYS A 3 8.75 6.09 4.40
CA LYS A 3 7.42 6.58 3.96
C LYS A 3 7.41 7.20 2.55
N ARG A 4 8.51 7.86 2.16
CA ARG A 4 8.64 8.51 0.85
C ARG A 4 8.78 7.50 -0.29
N HIS A 5 9.46 6.38 -0.06
CA HIS A 5 9.70 5.37 -1.11
C HIS A 5 8.45 4.54 -1.37
N LEU A 6 7.69 4.20 -0.33
CA LEU A 6 6.46 3.43 -0.50
C LEU A 6 5.38 4.22 -1.25
N GLY A 7 5.17 5.50 -0.88
CA GLY A 7 4.23 6.38 -1.59
C GLY A 7 4.58 6.54 -3.07
N SER A 8 5.86 6.77 -3.39
CA SER A 8 6.35 6.88 -4.77
C SER A 8 6.29 5.55 -5.55
N HIS A 9 6.38 4.39 -4.88
CA HIS A 9 6.20 3.11 -5.55
C HIS A 9 4.71 2.85 -5.85
N CYS A 10 3.83 3.21 -4.92
CA CYS A 10 2.40 2.99 -5.06
C CYS A 10 1.76 3.84 -6.17
N VAL A 11 2.31 5.01 -6.51
CA VAL A 11 1.77 5.82 -7.64
C VAL A 11 1.85 5.11 -8.99
N THR A 12 2.68 4.07 -9.15
CA THR A 12 2.72 3.23 -10.37
C THR A 12 1.47 2.36 -10.54
N PHE A 13 0.76 2.08 -9.44
CA PHE A 13 -0.49 1.34 -9.44
C PHE A 13 -1.71 2.26 -9.62
N GLY A 14 -1.60 3.51 -9.20
CA GLY A 14 -2.58 4.57 -9.46
C GLY A 14 -2.52 5.69 -8.43
N ARG A 15 -3.50 6.59 -8.44
CA ARG A 15 -3.48 7.78 -7.60
C ARG A 15 -3.67 7.42 -6.12
N VAL A 16 -2.63 7.69 -5.32
CA VAL A 16 -2.65 7.46 -3.87
C VAL A 16 -3.35 8.64 -3.19
N GLN A 17 -4.36 8.34 -2.38
CA GLN A 17 -5.06 9.32 -1.55
C GLN A 17 -4.31 9.57 -0.24
N LYS A 18 -3.86 8.50 0.42
CA LYS A 18 -3.26 8.58 1.76
C LYS A 18 -2.30 7.41 2.00
N VAL A 19 -1.23 7.67 2.74
CA VAL A 19 -0.32 6.64 3.25
C VAL A 19 -0.18 6.80 4.75
N GLU A 20 -0.57 5.77 5.48
CA GLU A 20 -0.53 5.72 6.94
C GLU A 20 0.47 4.66 7.37
N ARG A 21 1.16 4.91 8.47
CA ARG A 21 2.04 3.90 9.08
C ARG A 21 1.23 3.18 10.15
N LEU A 22 1.07 1.87 9.97
CA LEU A 22 0.41 0.99 10.92
C LEU A 22 1.44 0.53 11.95
N GLY A 23 1.64 1.33 12.99
CA GLY A 23 2.53 1.00 14.11
C GLY A 23 3.99 0.78 13.72
N ALA A 24 4.62 -0.26 14.26
CA ALA A 24 6.01 -0.63 13.96
C ALA A 24 6.15 -1.61 12.77
N THR A 25 5.03 -2.18 12.30
CA THR A 25 5.03 -3.42 11.49
C THR A 25 4.46 -3.27 10.09
N GLY A 26 3.90 -2.11 9.72
CA GLY A 26 3.41 -1.96 8.35
C GLY A 26 2.96 -0.56 7.95
N PHE A 27 2.40 -0.50 6.75
CA PHE A 27 1.82 0.70 6.16
C PHE A 27 0.46 0.36 5.55
N VAL A 28 -0.49 1.29 5.65
CA VAL A 28 -1.77 1.25 4.94
C VAL A 28 -1.70 2.30 3.84
N VAL A 29 -1.98 1.88 2.61
CA VAL A 29 -2.03 2.78 1.44
C VAL A 29 -3.45 2.81 0.94
N SER A 30 -4.06 3.98 0.96
CA SER A 30 -5.40 4.23 0.42
C SER A 30 -5.26 4.81 -0.98
N PHE A 31 -5.81 4.13 -1.97
CA PHE A 31 -5.92 4.61 -3.34
C PHE A 31 -7.24 5.35 -3.55
N MET A 32 -7.27 6.29 -4.49
CA MET A 32 -8.52 6.93 -4.90
C MET A 32 -9.45 5.98 -5.67
N ASP A 33 -8.88 4.97 -6.34
CA ASP A 33 -9.62 4.04 -7.19
C ASP A 33 -9.38 2.59 -6.76
N VAL A 34 -10.45 1.80 -6.70
CA VAL A 34 -10.40 0.37 -6.33
C VAL A 34 -9.51 -0.45 -7.27
N ARG A 35 -9.48 -0.11 -8.58
CA ARG A 35 -8.65 -0.79 -9.58
C ARG A 35 -7.16 -0.66 -9.27
N SER A 36 -6.75 0.48 -8.73
CA SER A 36 -5.35 0.73 -8.33
C SER A 36 -4.96 -0.16 -7.14
N ALA A 37 -5.86 -0.31 -6.16
CA ALA A 37 -5.65 -1.20 -5.02
C ALA A 37 -5.58 -2.68 -5.45
N GLN A 38 -6.45 -3.10 -6.39
CA GLN A 38 -6.41 -4.44 -6.96
C GLN A 38 -5.11 -4.70 -7.73
N LYS A 39 -4.65 -3.75 -8.54
CA LYS A 39 -3.39 -3.86 -9.28
C LYS A 39 -2.19 -3.99 -8.33
N ALA A 40 -2.15 -3.18 -7.28
CA ALA A 40 -1.12 -3.28 -6.24
C ALA A 40 -1.15 -4.66 -5.56
N HIS A 41 -2.33 -5.14 -5.16
CA HIS A 41 -2.50 -6.44 -4.53
C HIS A 41 -2.05 -7.60 -5.44
N SER A 42 -2.38 -7.57 -6.73
CA SER A 42 -1.99 -8.62 -7.69
C SER A 42 -0.52 -8.54 -8.14
N SER A 43 0.18 -7.44 -7.85
CA SER A 43 1.55 -7.22 -8.32
C SER A 43 2.64 -7.81 -7.42
N GLU A 44 2.27 -8.34 -6.24
CA GLU A 44 3.18 -8.92 -5.24
C GLU A 44 4.53 -8.18 -5.12
N PRO A 45 4.53 -6.87 -4.81
CA PRO A 45 5.73 -6.06 -4.91
C PRO A 45 6.77 -6.50 -3.88
N LYS A 46 8.00 -6.68 -4.37
CA LYS A 46 9.17 -6.88 -3.52
C LYS A 46 9.73 -5.53 -3.12
N PHE A 47 9.82 -5.26 -1.82
CA PHE A 47 10.45 -4.07 -1.30
C PHE A 47 11.73 -4.47 -0.56
N GLN A 48 12.87 -3.92 -0.99
CA GLN A 48 14.19 -4.25 -0.45
C GLN A 48 14.51 -5.76 -0.43
N GLY A 49 14.01 -6.50 -1.42
CA GLY A 49 14.21 -7.96 -1.51
C GLY A 49 13.22 -8.79 -0.67
N HIS A 50 12.42 -8.16 0.19
CA HIS A 50 11.36 -8.83 0.94
C HIS A 50 10.02 -8.73 0.21
N GLN A 51 9.31 -9.85 0.11
CA GLN A 51 7.96 -9.87 -0.45
C GLN A 51 7.03 -9.16 0.53
N LEU A 52 6.38 -8.08 0.09
CA LEU A 52 5.40 -7.40 0.91
C LEU A 52 4.09 -8.17 0.84
N ARG A 53 3.51 -8.47 2.02
CA ARG A 53 2.16 -9.00 2.11
C ARG A 53 1.18 -7.84 2.03
N ILE A 54 0.53 -7.69 0.87
CA ILE A 54 -0.56 -6.75 0.69
C ILE A 54 -1.85 -7.47 1.08
N ALA A 55 -2.62 -6.85 1.97
CA ALA A 55 -3.97 -7.29 2.30
C ALA A 55 -4.91 -6.10 2.15
N PHE A 56 -6.14 -6.34 1.70
CA PHE A 56 -7.16 -5.30 1.77
C PHE A 56 -7.42 -4.99 3.24
N HIS A 57 -7.28 -3.72 3.61
CA HIS A 57 -7.61 -3.28 4.95
C HIS A 57 -9.13 -3.15 5.05
N GLU A 58 -9.78 -4.19 5.58
CA GLU A 58 -11.16 -4.07 6.03
C GLU A 58 -11.15 -3.24 7.32
N GLN A 59 -11.60 -1.99 7.22
CA GLN A 59 -11.88 -1.18 8.38
C GLN A 59 -13.03 -1.89 9.12
N SER A 60 -12.71 -2.66 10.17
CA SER A 60 -13.74 -3.21 11.04
C SER A 60 -14.51 -2.03 11.62
N LYS A 61 -15.73 -1.80 11.13
CA LYS A 61 -16.65 -0.83 11.73
C LYS A 61 -16.82 -1.23 13.20
N LYS A 62 -16.36 -0.37 14.10
CA LYS A 62 -16.67 -0.44 15.52
C LYS A 62 -17.46 0.81 15.88
#